data_AF-A0AA95SCN0-F1
#
_entry.id   AF-A0AA95SCN0-F1
#
_cell.length_a   1.000
_cell.length_b   1.000
_cell.length_c   1.000
_cell.angle_alpha   90.00
_cell.angle_beta   90.00
_cell.angle_gamma   90.00
#
_symmetry.space_group_name_H-M   'P 1'
#
loop_
_entity.id
_entity.type
_entity.pdbx_description
1 polymer ?
#
loop_
_entity_poly.entity_id
_entity_poly.type
_entity_poly.pdbx_seq_one_letter_code
_entity_poly.pdbx_strand_id
1 'polypeptide(L)'
;MHHNQNGFTLIESLIVLSIFLIISSITVFSIKPQYQIATNKSFISQLKADLYYGQQYAIANQTEVRVIFIENEHSYVIAAGANSIVERNYSPKITVGQGTIQLYFKYNPNGNVDRFGTIFIRTPQEDYKLTLLIGKGRFYVLEE
;
A
#
# COMPACT_ATOMS: atom_id res chain seq x y z
N MET A 1 -63.99 24.32 1.09
CA MET A 1 -62.66 23.97 0.53
C MET A 1 -61.70 25.07 0.92
N HIS A 2 -60.80 24.84 1.88
CA HIS A 2 -59.78 25.83 2.25
C HIS A 2 -58.41 25.15 2.09
N HIS A 3 -57.75 25.43 0.97
CA HIS A 3 -56.39 24.94 0.72
C HIS A 3 -55.43 25.84 1.50
N ASN A 4 -54.93 25.35 2.64
CA ASN A 4 -53.91 26.02 3.41
C ASN A 4 -52.55 25.71 2.77
N GLN A 5 -52.19 26.44 1.72
CA GLN A 5 -50.85 26.36 1.12
C GLN A 5 -49.89 27.21 1.96
N ASN A 6 -49.37 26.61 3.03
CA ASN A 6 -48.28 27.17 3.81
C ASN A 6 -47.00 27.10 2.96
N GLY A 7 -46.79 28.10 2.11
CA GLY A 7 -45.55 28.26 1.38
C GLY A 7 -44.40 28.37 2.38
N PHE A 8 -43.43 27.46 2.29
CA PHE A 8 -42.16 27.56 3.00
C PHE A 8 -41.63 28.98 2.79
N THR A 9 -41.51 29.77 3.85
CA THR A 9 -41.07 31.15 3.69
C THR A 9 -39.57 31.14 3.40
N LEU A 10 -39.11 32.18 2.72
CA LEU A 10 -37.72 32.29 2.23
C LEU A 10 -36.71 32.02 3.37
N ILE A 11 -37.08 32.39 4.61
CA ILE A 11 -36.24 32.18 5.78
C ILE A 11 -36.10 30.71 6.20
N GLU A 12 -37.15 29.89 6.15
CA GLU A 12 -37.01 28.45 6.47
C GLU A 12 -36.13 27.75 5.43
N SER A 13 -36.24 28.13 4.15
CA SER A 13 -35.39 27.58 3.09
C SER A 13 -33.92 27.97 3.28
N LEU A 14 -33.64 29.20 3.72
CA LEU A 14 -32.30 29.65 4.06
C LEU A 14 -31.72 28.91 5.27
N ILE A 15 -32.55 28.66 6.30
CA ILE A 15 -32.15 27.88 7.47
C ILE A 15 -31.80 26.45 7.06
N VAL A 16 -32.65 25.78 6.28
CA VAL A 16 -32.37 24.43 5.77
C VAL A 16 -31.09 24.39 4.94
N LEU A 17 -30.89 25.37 4.04
CA LEU A 17 -29.68 25.45 3.23
C LEU A 17 -28.42 25.67 4.08
N SER A 18 -28.50 26.53 5.11
CA SER A 18 -27.38 26.76 6.02
C SER A 18 -26.99 25.51 6.80
N ILE A 19 -27.96 24.75 7.31
CA ILE A 19 -27.72 23.48 8.00
C ILE A 19 -27.10 22.47 7.04
N PHE A 20 -27.60 22.40 5.80
CA PHE A 20 -27.03 21.54 4.76
C PHE A 20 -25.57 21.89 4.44
N LEU A 21 -25.24 23.17 4.30
CA LEU A 21 -23.88 23.64 4.03
C LEU A 21 -22.92 23.34 5.20
N ILE A 22 -23.38 23.46 6.44
CA ILE A 22 -22.59 23.10 7.63
C ILE A 22 -22.28 21.60 7.63
N ILE A 23 -23.30 20.76 7.41
CA ILE A 23 -23.13 19.29 7.37
C ILE A 23 -22.20 18.89 6.20
N SER A 24 -22.38 19.50 5.03
CA SER A 24 -21.56 19.25 3.85
C SER A 24 -20.09 19.61 4.11
N SER A 25 -19.84 20.76 4.75
CA SER A 25 -18.48 21.21 5.09
C SER A 25 -17.77 20.24 6.05
N ILE A 26 -18.44 19.82 7.12
CA ILE A 26 -17.88 18.86 8.11
C ILE A 26 -17.52 17.52 7.44
N THR A 27 -18.37 17.07 6.51
CA THR A 27 -18.17 15.81 5.78
C THR A 27 -16.91 15.85 4.93
N VAL A 28 -16.66 16.96 4.20
CA VAL A 28 -15.47 17.11 3.35
C VAL A 28 -14.17 17.11 4.16
N PHE A 29 -14.15 17.71 5.35
CA PHE A 29 -12.95 17.73 6.21
C PHE A 29 -12.64 16.37 6.85
N SER A 30 -13.65 15.54 7.15
CA SER A 30 -13.45 14.22 7.78
C SER A 30 -12.90 13.14 6.82
N ILE A 31 -13.09 13.29 5.50
CA ILE A 31 -12.71 12.23 4.52
C ILE A 31 -11.21 12.22 4.22
N LYS A 32 -10.53 13.38 4.27
CA LYS A 32 -9.11 13.50 3.91
C LYS A 32 -8.15 12.59 4.71
N PRO A 33 -8.23 12.50 6.06
CA PRO A 33 -7.31 11.64 6.81
C PRO A 33 -7.53 10.15 6.54
N GLN A 34 -8.76 9.71 6.26
CA GLN A 34 -9.06 8.30 5.96
C GLN A 34 -8.43 7.83 4.64
N TYR A 35 -8.42 8.70 3.63
CA TYR A 35 -7.81 8.38 2.33
C TYR A 35 -6.30 8.12 2.45
N GLN A 36 -5.59 8.89 3.27
CA GLN A 36 -4.14 8.73 3.44
C GLN A 36 -3.77 7.44 4.20
N ILE A 37 -4.58 7.05 5.20
CA ILE A 37 -4.41 5.79 5.93
C ILE A 37 -4.67 4.59 5.00
N ALA A 38 -5.64 4.69 4.08
CA ALA A 38 -5.91 3.66 3.09
C ALA A 38 -4.74 3.44 2.13
N THR A 39 -4.09 4.50 1.65
CA THR A 39 -3.00 4.42 0.67
C THR A 39 -1.74 3.72 1.22
N ASN A 40 -1.37 3.93 2.48
CA ASN A 40 -0.19 3.29 3.05
C ASN A 40 -0.40 1.80 3.35
N LYS A 41 -1.55 1.45 3.92
CA LYS A 41 -1.93 0.05 4.12
C LYS A 41 -2.04 -0.67 2.77
N SER A 42 -2.44 0.05 1.72
CA SER A 42 -2.43 -0.46 0.35
C SER A 42 -1.01 -0.83 -0.12
N PHE A 43 0.01 0.01 0.13
CA PHE A 43 1.39 -0.30 -0.27
C PHE A 43 1.91 -1.59 0.39
N ILE A 44 1.80 -1.71 1.71
CA ILE A 44 2.28 -2.90 2.43
C ILE A 44 1.51 -4.15 2.00
N SER A 45 0.19 -4.06 1.84
CA SER A 45 -0.63 -5.18 1.37
C SER A 45 -0.27 -5.60 -0.04
N GLN A 46 -0.04 -4.64 -0.93
CA GLN A 46 0.38 -4.88 -2.31
C GLN A 46 1.77 -5.52 -2.37
N LEU A 47 2.72 -5.00 -1.60
CA LEU A 47 4.06 -5.58 -1.52
C LEU A 47 4.00 -7.03 -1.02
N LYS A 48 3.21 -7.32 0.03
CA LYS A 48 3.03 -8.71 0.50
C LYS A 48 2.48 -9.62 -0.60
N ALA A 49 1.43 -9.17 -1.31
CA ALA A 49 0.80 -9.95 -2.38
C ALA A 49 1.77 -10.20 -3.54
N ASP A 50 2.51 -9.18 -3.96
CA ASP A 50 3.49 -9.27 -5.05
C ASP A 50 4.67 -10.20 -4.65
N LEU A 51 5.14 -10.15 -3.40
CA LEU A 51 6.17 -11.06 -2.89
C LEU A 51 5.70 -12.52 -2.85
N TYR A 52 4.47 -12.77 -2.39
CA TYR A 52 3.88 -14.12 -2.47
C TYR A 52 3.75 -14.60 -3.91
N TYR A 53 3.32 -13.72 -4.81
CA TYR A 53 3.22 -14.04 -6.22
C TYR A 53 4.60 -14.40 -6.81
N GLY A 54 5.64 -13.62 -6.53
CA GLY A 54 7.01 -13.90 -6.96
C GLY A 54 7.52 -15.26 -6.44
N GLN A 55 7.24 -15.57 -5.17
CA GLN A 55 7.59 -16.86 -4.58
C GLN A 55 6.85 -18.02 -5.27
N GLN A 56 5.54 -17.91 -5.48
CA GLN A 56 4.74 -18.94 -6.15
C GLN A 56 5.15 -19.09 -7.62
N TYR A 57 5.48 -17.99 -8.30
CA TYR A 57 5.98 -18.02 -9.65
C TYR A 57 7.29 -18.82 -9.75
N ALA A 58 8.22 -18.61 -8.81
CA ALA A 58 9.48 -19.36 -8.75
C ALA A 58 9.23 -20.87 -8.61
N ILE A 59 8.29 -21.25 -7.74
CA ILE A 59 7.91 -22.65 -7.50
C ILE A 59 7.23 -23.25 -8.73
N ALA A 60 6.22 -22.57 -9.28
CA ALA A 60 5.42 -23.09 -10.38
C ALA A 60 6.22 -23.23 -11.68
N ASN A 61 7.12 -22.28 -11.95
CA ASN A 61 7.91 -22.25 -13.18
C ASN A 61 9.32 -22.85 -13.01
N GLN A 62 9.65 -23.37 -11.82
CA GLN A 62 10.96 -23.94 -11.50
C GLN A 62 12.14 -23.03 -11.92
N THR A 63 12.01 -21.73 -11.65
CA THR A 63 12.98 -20.70 -12.07
C THR A 63 13.33 -19.78 -10.91
N GLU A 64 14.53 -19.19 -10.95
CA GLU A 64 14.86 -18.09 -10.05
C GLU A 64 13.99 -16.86 -10.36
N VAL A 65 13.51 -16.22 -9.29
CA VAL A 65 12.79 -14.95 -9.35
C VAL A 65 13.52 -13.94 -8.47
N ARG A 66 13.88 -12.81 -9.06
CA ARG A 66 14.63 -11.73 -8.40
C ARG A 66 13.66 -10.66 -7.93
N VAL A 67 13.87 -10.17 -6.71
CA VAL A 67 13.18 -9.00 -6.15
C VAL A 67 14.21 -7.90 -5.96
N ILE A 68 13.99 -6.75 -6.60
CA ILE A 68 14.91 -5.61 -6.60
C ILE A 68 14.12 -4.37 -6.18
N PHE A 69 14.55 -3.69 -5.12
CA PHE A 69 14.04 -2.36 -4.79
C PHE A 69 15.02 -1.31 -5.33
N ILE A 70 14.49 -0.30 -6.02
CA ILE A 70 15.25 0.77 -6.65
C ILE A 70 14.94 2.04 -5.88
N GLU A 71 15.73 2.30 -4.85
CA GLU A 71 15.49 3.40 -3.88
C GLU A 71 15.32 4.76 -4.57
N ASN A 72 16.23 5.10 -5.49
CA ASN A 72 16.22 6.38 -6.20
C ASN A 72 14.98 6.59 -7.09
N GLU A 73 14.38 5.51 -7.58
CA GLU A 73 13.22 5.56 -8.48
C GLU A 73 11.90 5.39 -7.74
N HIS A 74 11.94 5.12 -6.43
CA HIS A 74 10.77 4.80 -5.62
C HIS A 74 9.95 3.66 -6.26
N SER A 75 10.66 2.61 -6.68
CA SER A 75 10.07 1.50 -7.40
C SER A 75 10.64 0.15 -6.92
N TYR A 76 9.91 -0.92 -7.19
CA TYR A 76 10.42 -2.28 -7.07
C TYR A 76 10.01 -3.14 -8.25
N VAL A 77 10.86 -4.10 -8.55
CA VAL A 77 10.71 -5.03 -9.68
C VAL A 77 10.85 -6.46 -9.18
N ILE A 78 9.93 -7.32 -9.63
CA ILE A 78 10.04 -8.77 -9.50
C ILE A 78 10.22 -9.34 -10.90
N ALA A 79 11.34 -10.03 -11.14
CA ALA A 79 11.72 -10.49 -12.48
C ALA A 79 12.11 -11.97 -12.49
N ALA A 80 11.67 -12.68 -13.52
CA ALA A 80 12.08 -14.05 -13.83
C ALA A 80 12.96 -14.03 -15.09
N GLY A 81 14.26 -14.28 -14.94
CA GLY A 81 15.22 -14.10 -16.03
C GLY A 81 15.26 -12.64 -16.51
N ALA A 82 15.13 -12.41 -17.82
CA ALA A 82 15.08 -11.08 -18.42
C ALA A 82 13.69 -10.42 -18.35
N ASN A 83 12.65 -11.18 -18.00
CA ASN A 83 11.27 -10.70 -18.02
C ASN A 83 10.87 -10.19 -16.64
N SER A 84 10.37 -8.96 -16.61
CA SER A 84 9.70 -8.42 -15.44
C SER A 84 8.30 -9.01 -15.34
N ILE A 85 7.97 -9.60 -14.19
CA ILE A 85 6.63 -10.15 -13.91
C ILE A 85 5.80 -9.21 -13.04
N VAL A 86 6.46 -8.31 -12.29
CA VAL A 86 5.83 -7.25 -11.52
C VAL A 86 6.73 -6.02 -11.55
N GLU A 87 6.14 -4.88 -11.91
CA GLU A 87 6.75 -3.56 -11.74
C GLU A 87 5.79 -2.67 -10.97
N ARG A 88 6.30 -1.96 -9.97
CA ARG A 88 5.52 -1.10 -9.10
C ARG A 88 6.29 0.16 -8.78
N ASN A 89 5.64 1.29 -9.03
CA ASN A 89 6.06 2.58 -8.51
C ASN A 89 5.27 2.87 -7.24
N TYR A 90 5.93 3.42 -6.23
CA TYR A 90 5.32 3.85 -4.99
C TYR A 90 5.56 5.34 -4.75
N SER A 91 4.82 5.90 -3.78
CA SER A 91 4.91 7.32 -3.46
C SER A 91 6.35 7.70 -3.07
N PRO A 92 6.88 8.85 -3.55
CA PRO A 92 8.18 9.37 -3.10
C PRO A 92 8.27 9.65 -1.60
N LYS A 93 7.13 9.65 -0.90
CA LYS A 93 7.09 9.78 0.56
C LYS A 93 7.35 8.45 1.30
N ILE A 94 7.47 7.34 0.58
CA ILE A 94 7.82 6.03 1.13
C ILE A 94 9.28 5.79 0.80
N THR A 95 10.09 5.52 1.83
CA THR A 95 11.51 5.20 1.68
C THR A 95 11.75 3.74 2.04
N VAL A 96 12.40 3.00 1.14
CA VAL A 96 12.79 1.61 1.37
C VAL A 96 14.31 1.59 1.54
N GLY A 97 14.75 1.24 2.74
CA GLY A 97 16.16 1.28 3.13
C GLY A 97 16.70 -0.11 3.48
N GLN A 98 17.99 -0.29 3.24
CA GLN A 98 18.71 -1.49 3.62
C GLN A 98 18.68 -1.68 5.15
N GLY A 99 18.34 -2.89 5.59
CA GLY A 99 18.54 -3.35 6.96
C GLY A 99 19.73 -4.29 7.05
N THR A 100 19.51 -5.54 7.45
CA THR A 100 20.57 -6.55 7.50
C THR A 100 20.87 -7.18 6.14
N ILE A 101 20.00 -6.97 5.14
CA ILE A 101 20.24 -7.36 3.74
C ILE A 101 20.13 -6.15 2.82
N GLN A 102 20.82 -6.24 1.69
CA GLN A 102 20.67 -5.28 0.59
C GLN A 102 19.23 -5.25 0.08
N LEU A 103 18.91 -4.21 -0.68
CA LEU A 103 17.62 -4.00 -1.35
C LEU A 103 17.35 -4.98 -2.52
N TYR A 104 17.87 -6.20 -2.39
CA TYR A 104 17.86 -7.24 -3.39
C TYR A 104 17.90 -8.62 -2.75
N PHE A 105 17.03 -9.52 -3.21
CA PHE A 105 17.06 -10.94 -2.89
C PHE A 105 16.40 -11.76 -3.99
N LYS A 106 16.51 -13.08 -3.91
CA LYS A 106 15.93 -14.01 -4.87
C LYS A 106 15.10 -15.09 -4.19
N TYR A 107 14.02 -15.49 -4.85
CA TYR A 107 13.39 -16.79 -4.63
C TYR A 107 14.00 -17.83 -5.57
N ASN A 108 14.41 -18.95 -5.00
CA ASN A 108 14.89 -20.11 -5.73
C ASN A 108 13.71 -20.94 -6.26
N PRO A 109 13.93 -21.88 -7.21
CA PRO A 109 12.88 -22.78 -7.73
C PRO A 109 12.12 -23.60 -6.67
N ASN A 110 12.68 -23.76 -5.47
CA ASN A 110 12.04 -24.43 -4.34
C ASN A 110 11.25 -23.47 -3.40
N GLY A 111 11.18 -22.18 -3.75
CA GLY A 111 10.49 -21.15 -2.98
C GLY A 111 11.30 -20.58 -1.81
N ASN A 112 12.53 -21.05 -1.58
CA ASN A 112 13.41 -20.51 -0.54
C ASN A 112 14.04 -19.20 -0.99
N VAL A 113 14.36 -18.33 -0.04
CA VAL A 113 15.14 -17.12 -0.31
C VAL A 113 16.65 -17.41 -0.32
N ASP A 114 17.41 -16.73 -1.16
CA ASP A 114 18.88 -16.80 -1.17
C ASP A 114 19.54 -16.07 0.01
N ARG A 115 18.83 -15.08 0.57
CA ARG A 115 19.26 -14.24 1.68
C ARG A 115 18.14 -14.08 2.71
N PHE A 116 18.52 -14.09 3.97
CA PHE A 116 17.61 -13.85 5.10
C PHE A 116 18.05 -12.60 5.84
N GLY A 117 17.11 -11.89 6.44
CA GLY A 117 17.36 -10.62 7.12
C GLY A 117 16.23 -9.63 6.90
N THR A 118 16.54 -8.35 7.06
CA THR A 118 15.52 -7.31 7.18
C THR A 118 15.74 -6.17 6.20
N ILE A 119 14.63 -5.62 5.71
CA ILE A 119 14.54 -4.39 4.94
C ILE A 119 13.61 -3.45 5.71
N PHE A 120 14.01 -2.18 5.84
CA PHE A 120 13.21 -1.17 6.50
C PHE A 120 12.39 -0.41 5.48
N ILE A 121 11.12 -0.19 5.79
CA ILE A 121 10.18 0.54 4.95
C ILE A 121 9.58 1.64 5.82
N ARG A 122 9.91 2.89 5.52
CA ARG A 122 9.37 4.03 6.23
C ARG A 122 8.31 4.71 5.38
N THR A 123 7.13 4.87 5.96
CA THR A 123 6.02 5.62 5.36
C THR A 123 5.82 6.93 6.14
N PRO A 124 5.02 7.88 5.65
CA PRO A 124 4.80 9.13 6.39
C PRO A 124 4.01 8.97 7.70
N GLN A 125 3.47 7.78 7.96
CA GLN A 125 2.62 7.48 9.10
C GLN A 125 3.31 6.51 10.05
N GLU A 126 3.80 5.40 9.52
CA GLU A 126 4.36 4.29 10.30
C GLU A 126 5.67 3.77 9.67
N ASP A 127 6.55 3.25 10.52
CA ASP A 127 7.74 2.50 10.12
C ASP A 127 7.43 1.00 10.12
N TYR A 128 7.91 0.30 9.10
CA TYR A 128 7.69 -1.13 8.91
C TYR A 128 9.01 -1.87 8.72
N LYS A 129 9.03 -3.11 9.20
CA LYS A 129 10.14 -4.03 9.05
C LYS A 129 9.73 -5.27 8.27
N LEU A 130 10.19 -5.37 7.04
CA LEU A 130 10.09 -6.59 6.23
C LEU A 130 11.22 -7.54 6.67
N THR A 131 10.87 -8.70 7.21
CA THR A 131 11.83 -9.74 7.60
C THR A 131 11.67 -10.96 6.71
N LEU A 132 12.75 -11.34 6.03
CA LEU A 132 12.88 -12.59 5.28
C LEU A 132 13.52 -13.65 6.18
N LEU A 133 12.84 -14.78 6.32
CA LEU A 133 13.28 -15.90 7.16
C LEU A 133 14.10 -16.91 6.35
N ILE A 134 15.07 -17.50 7.03
CA ILE A 134 15.84 -18.63 6.47
C ILE A 134 14.94 -19.85 6.24
N GLY A 135 15.25 -20.64 5.23
CA GLY A 135 14.50 -21.84 4.87
C GLY A 135 13.41 -21.52 3.85
N LYS A 136 12.14 -21.80 4.17
CA LYS A 136 10.98 -21.83 3.25
C LYS A 136 10.54 -20.50 2.61
N GLY A 137 11.44 -19.51 2.54
CA GLY A 137 11.16 -18.19 1.96
C GLY A 137 10.01 -17.43 2.63
N ARG A 138 9.73 -17.76 3.89
CA ARG A 138 8.68 -17.09 4.68
C ARG A 138 9.13 -15.67 4.98
N PHE A 139 8.16 -14.77 5.03
CA PHE A 139 8.41 -13.39 5.42
C PHE A 139 7.27 -12.85 6.25
N TYR A 140 7.55 -11.80 7.01
CA TYR A 140 6.53 -10.99 7.68
C TYR A 140 6.88 -9.51 7.56
N VAL A 141 5.85 -8.68 7.65
CA VAL A 141 6.00 -7.22 7.75
C VAL A 141 5.28 -6.79 9.02
N LEU A 142 6.05 -6.25 9.96
CA LEU A 142 5.57 -5.73 11.25
C LEU A 142 5.70 -4.21 11.24
N GLU A 143 4.72 -3.55 11.86
CA GLU A 143 4.78 -2.15 12.26
C GLU A 143 5.74 -2.05 13.46
N GLU A 144 6.66 -1.09 13.46
CA GLU A 144 7.58 -0.82 14.59
C GLU A 144 7.03 0.25 15.54
#